data_AF-A0A2M8E4E9-F1
#
_entry.id   AF-A0A2M8E4E9-F1
#
_cell.length_a   1.000
_cell.length_b   1.000
_cell.length_c   1.000
_cell.angle_alpha   90.00
_cell.angle_beta   90.00
_cell.angle_gamma   90.00
#
_symmetry.space_group_name_H-M   'P 1'
#
loop_
_entity.id
_entity.type
_entity.pdbx_description
1 polymer ?
#
loop_
_entity_poly.entity_id
_entity_poly.type
_entity_poly.pdbx_seq_one_letter_code
_entity_poly.pdbx_strand_id
1 'polypeptide(L)'
;DAPLQMAREVAALERSRGTGSVADLETVLSLFSALAPVGYVPIAIDYAANELRLSGPAMAADAQQRVIDGLRARGLTARLQGDQWLIRAEATR
;
A
#
# COMPACT_ATOMS: atom_id res chain seq x y z
N ASP A 1 29.92 -18.86 21.59
CA ASP A 1 29.28 -18.13 20.48
C ASP A 1 27.83 -17.76 20.77
N ALA A 2 27.60 -16.60 21.36
CA ALA A 2 26.27 -15.99 21.55
C ALA A 2 26.02 -14.69 20.74
N PRO A 3 27.04 -13.90 20.34
CA PRO A 3 26.75 -12.63 19.63
C PRO A 3 26.53 -12.79 18.12
N LEU A 4 27.05 -13.85 17.48
CA LEU A 4 26.93 -14.03 16.02
C LEU A 4 25.53 -14.48 15.58
N GLN A 5 24.80 -15.20 16.43
CA GLN A 5 23.42 -15.63 16.18
C GLN A 5 22.43 -14.47 16.32
N MET A 6 22.58 -13.65 17.36
CA MET A 6 21.75 -12.46 17.55
C MET A 6 21.94 -11.44 16.42
N ALA A 7 23.16 -11.26 15.91
CA ALA A 7 23.41 -10.38 14.78
C ALA A 7 22.70 -10.84 13.48
N ARG A 8 22.50 -12.16 13.29
CA ARG A 8 21.77 -12.70 12.14
C ARG A 8 20.26 -12.53 12.29
N GLU A 9 19.71 -12.73 13.48
CA GLU A 9 18.29 -12.47 13.74
C GLU A 9 17.97 -10.98 13.68
N VAL A 10 18.84 -10.12 14.21
CA VAL A 10 18.70 -8.66 14.04
C VAL A 10 18.82 -8.28 12.58
N ALA A 11 19.76 -8.84 11.80
CA ALA A 11 19.81 -8.56 10.36
C ALA A 11 18.62 -9.14 9.57
N ALA A 12 17.96 -10.21 10.04
CA ALA A 12 16.72 -10.71 9.45
C ALA A 12 15.53 -9.82 9.83
N LEU A 13 15.50 -9.32 11.06
CA LEU A 13 14.50 -8.39 11.57
C LEU A 13 14.64 -7.00 10.91
N GLU A 14 15.86 -6.51 10.75
CA GLU A 14 16.18 -5.27 10.04
C GLU A 14 15.94 -5.41 8.53
N ARG A 15 16.13 -6.60 7.94
CA ARG A 15 15.67 -6.88 6.56
C ARG A 15 14.14 -6.96 6.45
N SER A 16 13.43 -7.33 7.52
CA SER A 16 11.96 -7.26 7.57
C SER A 16 11.44 -5.83 7.81
N ARG A 17 12.28 -4.95 8.35
CA ARG A 17 12.08 -3.50 8.43
C ARG A 17 12.62 -2.86 7.17
N GLY A 18 11.93 -3.16 6.07
CA GLY A 18 12.28 -2.67 4.74
C GLY A 18 12.62 -1.19 4.75
N THR A 19 13.80 -0.90 4.23
CA THR A 19 14.23 0.41 3.72
C THR A 19 13.06 1.22 3.18
N GLY A 20 12.82 2.39 3.78
CA GLY A 20 11.79 3.35 3.38
C GLY A 20 11.81 3.55 1.87
N SER A 21 10.83 2.96 1.20
CA SER A 21 10.67 3.06 -0.24
C SER A 21 9.72 4.22 -0.50
N VAL A 22 9.82 4.92 -1.62
CA VAL A 22 8.79 5.88 -2.04
C VAL A 22 7.39 5.22 -2.12
N ALA A 23 7.33 3.88 -2.10
CA ALA A 23 6.16 3.05 -1.90
C ALA A 23 5.73 2.81 -0.43
N ASP A 24 6.26 3.55 0.56
CA ASP A 24 5.97 3.31 1.97
C ASP A 24 4.47 3.35 2.26
N LEU A 25 4.04 2.48 3.18
CA LEU A 25 2.64 2.29 3.54
C LEU A 25 1.93 3.62 3.82
N GLU A 26 2.54 4.49 4.64
CA GLU A 26 1.94 5.78 5.01
C GLU A 26 1.75 6.70 3.80
N THR A 27 2.72 6.71 2.87
CA THR A 27 2.63 7.49 1.63
C THR A 27 1.50 6.98 0.76
N VAL A 28 1.42 5.67 0.52
CA VAL A 28 0.36 5.11 -0.34
C VAL A 28 -1.02 5.29 0.31
N LEU A 29 -1.13 5.09 1.63
CA LEU A 29 -2.38 5.22 2.36
C LEU A 29 -2.88 6.68 2.41
N SER A 30 -1.98 7.65 2.65
CA SER A 30 -2.35 9.07 2.65
C SER A 30 -2.82 9.53 1.27
N LEU A 31 -2.16 9.08 0.21
CA LEU A 31 -2.56 9.37 -1.18
C LEU A 31 -3.92 8.76 -1.53
N PHE A 32 -4.18 7.51 -1.12
CA PHE A 32 -5.49 6.90 -1.27
C PHE A 32 -6.56 7.67 -0.48
N SER A 33 -6.30 7.99 0.80
CA SER A 33 -7.25 8.70 1.66
C SER A 33 -7.61 10.10 1.12
N ALA A 34 -6.69 10.77 0.43
CA ALA A 34 -6.95 12.07 -0.20
C ALA A 34 -7.89 11.98 -1.41
N LEU A 35 -8.00 10.80 -2.03
CA LEU A 35 -8.81 10.55 -3.22
C LEU A 35 -10.10 9.78 -2.90
N ALA A 36 -10.13 9.08 -1.77
CA ALA A 36 -11.27 8.31 -1.33
C ALA A 36 -12.49 9.21 -1.04
N PRO A 37 -13.72 8.73 -1.26
CA PRO A 37 -14.94 9.43 -0.88
C PRO A 37 -14.95 9.75 0.61
N VAL A 38 -15.56 10.89 0.94
CA VAL A 38 -15.90 11.21 2.33
C VAL A 38 -16.74 10.07 2.93
N GLY A 39 -16.32 9.58 4.10
CA GLY A 39 -16.99 8.47 4.79
C GLY A 39 -16.55 7.07 4.34
N TYR A 40 -15.59 6.95 3.41
CA TYR A 40 -15.00 5.65 3.10
C TYR A 40 -14.12 5.18 4.27
N VAL A 41 -14.51 4.06 4.89
CA VAL A 41 -13.77 3.44 5.99
C VAL A 41 -13.33 2.04 5.55
N PRO A 42 -12.01 1.79 5.42
CA PRO A 42 -11.48 0.45 5.15
C PRO A 42 -11.84 -0.52 6.28
N ILE A 43 -12.17 -1.77 5.92
CA ILE A 43 -12.45 -2.87 6.84
C ILE A 43 -11.15 -3.64 7.17
N ALA A 44 -10.28 -3.79 6.17
CA ALA A 44 -8.97 -4.42 6.31
C ALA A 44 -7.92 -3.62 5.55
N ILE A 45 -6.72 -3.56 6.13
CA ILE A 45 -5.55 -2.90 5.56
C ILE A 45 -4.39 -3.87 5.72
N ASP A 46 -3.89 -4.36 4.59
CA ASP A 46 -2.72 -5.24 4.53
C ASP A 46 -1.68 -4.59 3.63
N TYR A 47 -0.42 -4.64 4.04
CA TYR A 47 0.68 -4.14 3.23
C TYR A 47 1.79 -5.18 3.18
N ALA A 48 2.07 -5.69 1.99
CA ALA A 48 3.07 -6.73 1.78
C ALA A 48 3.73 -6.55 0.41
N ALA A 49 5.04 -6.78 0.34
CA ALA A 49 5.81 -6.76 -0.91
C ALA A 49 5.57 -5.50 -1.78
N ASN A 50 5.51 -4.32 -1.14
CA ASN A 50 5.27 -3.02 -1.78
C ASN A 50 3.89 -2.88 -2.44
N GLU A 51 2.91 -3.63 -1.94
CA GLU A 51 1.52 -3.57 -2.35
C GLU A 51 0.62 -3.36 -1.13
N LEU A 52 -0.16 -2.28 -1.18
CA LEU A 52 -1.23 -1.97 -0.27
C LEU A 52 -2.52 -2.65 -0.73
N ARG A 53 -3.12 -3.40 0.16
CA ARG A 53 -4.37 -4.12 -0.01
C ARG A 53 -5.39 -3.52 0.94
N LEU A 54 -6.44 -2.92 0.40
CA LEU A 54 -7.53 -2.32 1.18
C LEU A 54 -8.84 -3.00 0.85
N SER A 55 -9.46 -3.65 1.80
CA SER A 55 -10.85 -4.13 1.65
C SER A 55 -11.80 -3.14 2.28
N GLY A 56 -12.93 -2.87 1.63
CA GLY A 56 -13.88 -1.89 2.11
C GLY A 56 -15.23 -1.91 1.39
N PRO A 57 -16.14 -1.01 1.75
CA PRO A 57 -17.43 -0.90 1.10
C PRO A 57 -17.28 -0.57 -0.39
N ALA A 58 -18.16 -1.09 -1.23
CA ALA A 58 -18.13 -0.80 -2.66
C ALA A 58 -18.24 0.70 -2.93
N MET A 59 -17.30 1.22 -3.71
CA MET A 59 -17.32 2.61 -4.18
C MET A 59 -18.12 2.72 -5.47
N ALA A 60 -18.79 3.84 -5.71
CA ALA A 60 -19.43 4.13 -7.00
C ALA A 60 -18.37 4.14 -8.13
N ALA A 61 -18.74 3.70 -9.34
CA ALA A 61 -17.80 3.52 -10.45
C ALA A 61 -17.03 4.81 -10.82
N ASP A 62 -17.70 5.96 -10.76
CA ASP A 62 -17.11 7.28 -10.95
C ASP A 62 -16.11 7.67 -9.85
N ALA A 63 -16.36 7.26 -8.60
CA ALA A 63 -15.41 7.44 -7.51
C ALA A 63 -14.21 6.50 -7.64
N GLN A 64 -14.45 5.24 -8.04
CA GLN A 64 -13.38 4.27 -8.32
C GLN A 64 -12.43 4.80 -9.39
N GLN A 65 -12.98 5.28 -10.52
CA GLN A 65 -12.18 5.79 -11.63
C GLN A 65 -11.36 7.02 -11.22
N ARG A 66 -11.95 7.94 -10.43
CA ARG A 66 -11.23 9.10 -9.89
C ARG A 66 -10.04 8.71 -9.00
N VAL A 67 -10.20 7.69 -8.15
CA VAL A 67 -9.11 7.16 -7.33
C VAL A 67 -8.01 6.55 -8.21
N ILE A 68 -8.38 5.71 -9.18
CA ILE A 68 -7.42 5.05 -10.09
C ILE A 68 -6.59 6.10 -10.84
N ASP A 69 -7.25 7.09 -11.45
CA ASP A 69 -6.57 8.11 -12.23
C ASP A 69 -5.75 9.07 -11.34
N GLY A 70 -6.25 9.40 -10.16
CA GLY A 70 -5.53 10.22 -9.17
C GLY A 70 -4.27 9.54 -8.62
N LEU A 71 -4.31 8.22 -8.41
CA LEU A 71 -3.15 7.43 -8.01
C LEU A 71 -2.15 7.28 -9.18
N ARG A 72 -2.64 7.04 -10.40
CA ARG A 72 -1.80 6.96 -11.61
C ARG A 72 -1.01 8.25 -11.85
N ALA A 73 -1.64 9.41 -11.66
CA ALA A 73 -0.97 10.70 -11.78
C ALA A 73 0.19 10.89 -10.78
N ARG A 74 0.26 10.06 -9.73
CA ARG A 74 1.30 10.07 -8.68
C ARG A 74 2.29 8.90 -8.82
N GLY A 75 2.27 8.19 -9.96
CA GLY A 75 3.13 7.03 -10.18
C GLY A 75 2.74 5.81 -9.35
N LEU A 76 1.46 5.69 -8.99
CA LEU A 76 0.91 4.51 -8.32
C LEU A 76 -0.08 3.82 -9.25
N THR A 77 -0.11 2.49 -9.23
CA THR A 77 -1.13 1.71 -9.92
C THR A 77 -2.14 1.20 -8.91
N ALA A 78 -3.43 1.35 -9.21
CA ALA A 78 -4.54 0.85 -8.40
C ALA A 78 -5.43 -0.05 -9.24
N ARG A 79 -5.83 -1.20 -8.67
CA ARG A 79 -6.70 -2.18 -9.31
C ARG A 79 -7.74 -2.65 -8.31
N LEU A 80 -8.96 -2.88 -8.79
CA LEU A 80 -10.01 -3.50 -8.00
C LEU A 80 -10.05 -5.00 -8.25
N GLN A 81 -10.08 -5.79 -7.18
CA GLN A 81 -10.29 -7.23 -7.20
C GLN A 81 -11.49 -7.54 -6.31
N GLY A 82 -12.68 -7.55 -6.91
CA GLY A 82 -13.94 -7.65 -6.16
C GLY A 82 -14.16 -6.40 -5.30
N ASP A 83 -14.10 -6.57 -3.98
CA ASP A 83 -14.22 -5.55 -2.95
C ASP A 83 -12.86 -5.06 -2.40
N GLN A 84 -11.76 -5.61 -2.93
CA GLN A 84 -10.40 -5.27 -2.50
C GLN A 84 -9.69 -4.35 -3.50
N TRP A 85 -9.10 -3.28 -3.01
CA TRP A 85 -8.17 -2.43 -3.73
C TRP A 85 -6.75 -2.97 -3.58
N LEU A 86 -6.07 -3.15 -4.70
CA LEU A 86 -4.65 -3.45 -4.78
C LEU A 86 -3.93 -2.21 -5.32
N ILE A 87 -3.08 -1.60 -4.51
CA ILE A 87 -2.38 -0.37 -4.83
C ILE A 87 -0.89 -0.61 -4.66
N ARG A 88 -0.09 -0.26 -5.66
CA ARG A 88 1.36 -0.39 -5.60
C ARG A 88 2.04 0.75 -6.31
N ALA A 89 3.27 1.08 -5.90
CA ALA A 89 4.09 1.97 -6.68
C ALA A 89 4.34 1.39 -8.06
N GLU A 90 4.22 2.24 -9.08
CA GLU A 90 4.68 1.93 -10.41
C GLU A 90 6.19 1.78 -10.32
N ALA A 91 6.68 0.56 -10.56
CA ALA A 91 8.12 0.34 -10.61
C ALA A 91 8.65 1.08 -11.83
N THR A 92 9.25 2.25 -11.62
CA THR A 92 10.10 2.88 -12.62
C THR A 92 11.14 1.84 -13.03
N ARG A 93 11.03 1.32 -14.25
CA ARG A 93 12.05 0.43 -14.83
C ARG A 93 13.37 1.16 -14.97
#